data_AF-A0A431HNN0-F1
#
_entry.id   AF-A0A431HNN0-F1
#
_cell.length_a   1.000
_cell.length_b   1.000
_cell.length_c   1.000
_cell.angle_alpha   90.00
_cell.angle_beta   90.00
_cell.angle_gamma   90.00
#
_symmetry.space_group_name_H-M   'P 1'
#
loop_
_entity.id
_entity.type
_entity.pdbx_description
1 polymer ?
#
loop_
_entity_poly.entity_id
_entity_poly.type
_entity_poly.pdbx_seq_one_letter_code
_entity_poly.pdbx_strand_id
1 'polypeptide(L)' 'ARVLGINAGKLAIGAPADLCLFDPEAEWRVEPKQLKSQGKNTPFAGSQMRGKVRHTLVNGQPVYHTL' A
#
# COMPACT_ATOMS: atom_id res chain seq x y z
N ALA A 1 9.23 0.04 12.62
CA ALA A 1 10.55 0.69 12.68
C ALA A 1 11.01 0.91 14.11
N ARG A 2 10.42 1.85 14.87
CA ARG A 2 10.86 2.19 16.25
C ARG A 2 10.92 0.98 17.20
N VAL A 3 9.85 0.18 17.27
CA VAL A 3 9.78 -1.00 18.15
C VAL A 3 10.81 -2.07 17.79
N LEU A 4 11.13 -2.23 16.50
CA LEU A 4 12.07 -3.25 16.00
C LEU A 4 13.51 -2.72 15.82
N GLY A 5 13.77 -1.44 16.09
CA GLY A 5 15.09 -0.83 15.89
C GLY A 5 15.58 -0.73 14.43
N ILE A 6 14.71 -0.93 13.44
CA ILE A 6 15.11 -0.94 12.01
C ILE A 6 15.02 0.44 11.35
N ASN A 7 15.91 0.69 10.39
CA ASN A 7 15.93 1.90 9.58
C ASN A 7 14.84 1.87 8.49
N ALA A 8 13.60 2.17 8.85
CA ALA A 8 12.45 2.22 7.94
C ALA A 8 11.38 3.22 8.45
N GLY A 9 10.35 3.47 7.64
CA GLY A 9 9.14 4.19 8.07
C GLY A 9 9.35 5.67 8.43
N LYS A 10 10.32 6.33 7.79
CA LYS A 10 10.60 7.76 7.94
C LYS A 10 10.72 8.39 6.56
N LEU A 11 10.11 9.56 6.37
CA LEU A 11 10.33 10.40 5.20
C LEU A 11 11.31 11.51 5.58
N ALA A 12 12.59 11.29 5.31
CA ALA A 12 13.66 12.22 5.65
C ALA A 12 14.85 12.05 4.70
N ILE A 13 15.70 13.07 4.61
CA ILE A 13 16.95 13.00 3.84
C ILE A 13 17.81 11.85 4.37
N GLY A 14 18.33 11.02 3.46
CA GLY A 14 19.17 9.85 3.79
C GLY A 14 18.40 8.61 4.26
N ALA A 15 17.08 8.67 4.41
CA ALA A 15 16.26 7.49 4.70
C ALA A 15 16.00 6.67 3.41
N PRO A 16 15.73 5.36 3.53
CA PRO A 16 15.28 4.55 2.40
C PRO A 16 14.06 5.16 1.72
N ALA A 17 14.05 5.20 0.39
CA ALA A 17 12.95 5.73 -0.41
C ALA A 17 11.81 4.69 -0.56
N ASP A 18 11.31 4.21 0.58
CA ASP A 18 10.16 3.32 0.69
C ASP A 18 8.90 4.18 0.81
N LEU A 19 8.11 4.26 -0.26
CA LEU A 19 7.01 5.21 -0.37
C LEU A 19 5.72 4.52 -0.82
N CYS A 20 4.59 4.99 -0.29
CA CYS A 20 3.25 4.61 -0.74
C CYS A 20 2.51 5.89 -1.13
N LEU A 21 2.25 6.06 -2.42
CA LEU A 21 1.42 7.15 -2.92
C LEU A 21 -0.01 6.65 -3.04
N PHE A 22 -0.95 7.34 -2.42
CA PHE A 22 -2.37 7.01 -2.47
C PHE A 22 -3.21 8.25 -2.75
N ASP A 23 -4.35 8.04 -3.40
CA ASP A 23 -5.38 9.06 -3.59
C ASP A 23 -6.35 8.98 -2.40
N PRO A 24 -6.44 10.01 -1.55
CA PRO A 24 -7.31 10.00 -0.36
C PRO A 24 -8.80 10.10 -0.69
N GLU A 25 -9.18 10.62 -1.87
CA GLU A 25 -10.58 10.82 -2.27
C GLU A 25 -11.12 9.63 -3.08
N ALA A 26 -10.24 8.75 -3.54
CA ALA A 26 -10.65 7.55 -4.28
C ALA A 26 -11.48 6.60 -3.41
N GLU A 27 -12.69 6.30 -3.87
CA GLU A 27 -13.55 5.25 -3.33
C GLU A 27 -13.45 3.97 -4.15
N TRP A 28 -13.44 2.82 -3.48
CA TRP A 28 -13.42 1.52 -4.14
C TRP A 28 -14.00 0.41 -3.26
N ARG A 29 -14.49 -0.64 -3.91
CA ARG A 29 -15.03 -1.83 -3.24
C ARG A 29 -13.99 -2.94 -3.19
N VAL A 30 -13.85 -3.58 -2.03
CA VAL A 30 -12.99 -4.76 -1.91
C VAL A 30 -13.65 -5.93 -2.65
N GLU A 31 -13.06 -6.33 -3.77
CA GLU A 31 -13.47 -7.52 -4.50
C GLU A 31 -12.44 -8.64 -4.31
N PRO A 32 -12.82 -9.83 -3.78
CA PRO A 32 -11.89 -10.94 -3.58
C PRO A 32 -11.03 -11.29 -4.80
N LYS A 33 -11.61 -11.20 -6.01
CA LYS A 33 -10.90 -11.45 -7.28
C LYS A 33 -9.74 -10.48 -7.55
N GLN A 34 -9.76 -9.29 -6.96
CA GLN A 34 -8.73 -8.26 -7.13
C GLN A 34 -7.56 -8.42 -6.14
N LEU A 35 -7.70 -9.25 -5.10
CA LEU A 35 -6.63 -9.49 -4.13
C LEU A 35 -5.43 -10.15 -4.81
N LYS A 36 -4.22 -9.69 -4.49
CA LYS A 36 -2.97 -10.28 -5.00
C LYS A 36 -2.58 -11.59 -4.30
N SER A 37 -3.02 -11.79 -3.06
CA SER A 37 -2.83 -13.05 -2.33
C SER A 37 -3.45 -14.24 -3.08
N GLN A 38 -2.86 -15.43 -2.92
CA GLN A 38 -3.47 -16.68 -3.43
C GLN A 38 -4.81 -16.96 -2.72
N GLY A 39 -4.87 -16.75 -1.41
CA GLY A 39 -6.10 -16.84 -0.63
C GLY A 39 -7.02 -15.66 -0.91
N LYS A 40 -8.26 -15.93 -1.34
CA LYS A 40 -9.28 -14.90 -1.62
C LYS A 40 -10.27 -14.69 -0.49
N ASN A 41 -10.19 -15.49 0.58
CA ASN A 41 -11.03 -15.33 1.76
C ASN A 41 -10.57 -14.09 2.55
N THR A 42 -11.44 -13.09 2.68
CA THR A 42 -11.16 -11.86 3.43
C THR A 42 -12.44 -11.38 4.11
N PRO A 43 -12.39 -10.92 5.38
CA PRO A 43 -13.55 -10.34 6.05
C PRO A 43 -14.00 -9.03 5.40
N PHE A 44 -13.16 -8.40 4.58
CA PHE A 44 -13.47 -7.13 3.94
C PHE A 44 -14.24 -7.29 2.63
N ALA A 45 -14.54 -8.53 2.18
CA ALA A 45 -15.21 -8.76 0.90
C ALA A 45 -16.51 -7.95 0.78
N GLY A 46 -16.60 -7.13 -0.27
CA GLY A 46 -17.75 -6.27 -0.53
C GLY A 46 -17.80 -4.95 0.24
N SER A 47 -16.84 -4.70 1.15
CA SER A 47 -16.74 -3.44 1.90
C SER A 47 -16.33 -2.28 0.99
N GLN A 48 -16.87 -1.09 1.25
CA GLN A 48 -16.43 0.16 0.62
C GLN A 48 -15.26 0.74 1.40
N MET A 49 -14.25 1.21 0.66
CA MET A 49 -13.02 1.78 1.19
C MET A 49 -12.80 3.17 0.59
N ARG A 50 -12.28 4.07 1.41
CA ARG A 50 -11.81 5.39 0.97
C ARG A 50 -10.30 5.44 1.10
N GLY A 51 -9.64 6.05 0.13
CA GLY A 51 -8.20 6.00 0.00
C GLY A 51 -7.78 4.81 -0.85
N LYS A 52 -7.12 5.06 -1.98
CA LYS A 52 -6.61 3.99 -2.85
C LYS A 52 -5.15 4.22 -3.18
N VAL A 53 -4.31 3.23 -2.87
CA VAL A 53 -2.90 3.23 -3.27
C VAL A 53 -2.83 3.32 -4.79
N ARG A 54 -1.98 4.21 -5.31
CA ARG A 54 -1.68 4.39 -6.72
C ARG A 54 -0.29 3.87 -7.08
N HIS A 55 0.68 4.02 -6.19
CA HIS A 55 2.06 3.55 -6.40
C HIS A 55 2.70 3.09 -5.09
N THR A 56 3.56 2.08 -5.19
CA THR A 56 4.50 1.69 -4.12
C THR A 56 5.91 1.68 -4.67
N LEU A 57 6.82 2.32 -3.94
CA LEU A 57 8.25 2.31 -4.22
C LEU A 57 8.99 1.63 -3.06
N VAL A 58 10.00 0.84 -3.38
CA VAL A 58 10.92 0.23 -2.41
C VAL A 58 12.33 0.63 -2.80
N ASN A 59 13.07 1.28 -1.91
CA ASN A 59 14.38 1.88 -2.20
C ASN A 59 14.39 2.72 -3.49
N GLY A 60 13.32 3.48 -3.72
CA GLY A 60 13.15 4.33 -4.91
C GLY A 60 12.76 3.59 -6.18
N GLN A 61 12.64 2.26 -6.14
CA GLN A 61 12.21 1.45 -7.29
C GLN A 61 10.68 1.26 -7.27
N PRO A 62 9.96 1.59 -8.35
CA PRO A 62 8.52 1.33 -8.43
C PRO A 62 8.26 -0.17 -8.50
N VAL A 63 7.57 -0.71 -7.49
CA VAL A 63 7.24 -2.15 -7.39
C VAL A 63 5.76 -2.44 -7.60
N TYR A 64 4.91 -1.42 -7.49
CA TYR A 64 3.47 -1.52 -7.70
C TYR A 64 2.93 -0.23 -8.27
N HIS A 65 1.94 -0.35 -9.16
CA HIS A 65 1.09 0.74 -9.58
C HIS A 65 -0.33 0.25 -9.87
N THR A 66 -1.29 1.17 -9.77
CA THR A 66 -2.68 0.92 -10.16
C THR A 66 -2.99 1.75 -11.41
N LEU A 67 -3.45 1.08 -12.47
CA LEU A 67 -4.05 1.72 -13.64
C LEU A 67 -5.29 2.51 -13.21
#